data_AF-A0A0A2CJK3-F1
#
_entry.id   AF-A0A0A2CJK3-F1
#
_cell.length_a   1.000
_cell.length_b   1.000
_cell.length_c   1.000
_cell.angle_alpha   90.00
_cell.angle_beta   90.00
_cell.angle_gamma   90.00
#
_symmetry.space_group_name_H-M   'P 1'
#
loop_
_entity.id
_entity.type
_entity.pdbx_description
1 polymer ?
#
loop_
_entity_poly.entity_id
_entity_poly.type
_entity_poly.pdbx_seq_one_letter_code
_entity_poly.pdbx_strand_id
1 'polypeptide(L)'
;MPTLDMPEAAVLDSPIGSSEALPDFTAASYKDAYSRINAIVIEGEQEAHDNYIAIGTLLPDHVDELKRLAKMEMKHLKGFTACGKNLGVTADMNFAKEFFAPLRDNFQKALEEGKTPTCLLIQALLIEAFAISAYHTYIPVSDPFARKITEGVVKDEYTHLNYGEAWLKANLESCREELLEANRENLPLIRRMLDQVAGDAAVLQMDKEDLIEDFLIAYQESLTEVGFTTREITRMAAAALVG
;
A
#
# COMPACT_ATOMS: atom_id res chain seq x y z
N MET A 1 20.00 -26.88 -14.85
CA MET A 1 19.00 -25.80 -14.85
C MET A 1 19.78 -24.51 -15.03
N PRO A 2 19.56 -23.75 -16.12
CA PRO A 2 20.22 -22.47 -16.30
C PRO A 2 19.58 -21.45 -15.35
N THR A 3 20.41 -20.77 -14.58
CA THR A 3 20.06 -19.59 -13.78
C THR A 3 19.58 -18.50 -14.73
N LEU A 4 18.33 -18.07 -14.55
CA LEU A 4 17.78 -16.89 -15.23
C LEU A 4 18.39 -15.66 -14.56
N ASP A 5 19.29 -14.99 -15.27
CA ASP A 5 19.78 -13.67 -14.89
C ASP A 5 18.60 -12.67 -14.97
N MET A 6 18.33 -12.04 -13.84
CA MET A 6 17.38 -10.95 -13.70
C MET A 6 17.91 -9.70 -14.41
N PRO A 7 17.08 -8.95 -15.15
CA PRO A 7 17.45 -7.59 -15.54
C PRO A 7 17.41 -6.70 -14.30
N GLU A 8 18.56 -6.11 -13.98
CA GLU A 8 18.73 -5.05 -12.99
C GLU A 8 17.85 -3.87 -13.42
N ALA A 9 16.77 -3.62 -12.68
CA ALA A 9 15.90 -2.47 -12.93
C ALA A 9 16.74 -1.20 -12.84
N ALA A 10 16.78 -0.44 -13.95
CA ALA A 10 17.54 0.78 -14.04
C ALA A 10 16.99 1.79 -13.03
N VAL A 11 17.79 2.07 -11.99
CA VAL A 11 17.58 3.22 -11.11
C VAL A 11 17.68 4.45 -12.00
N LEU A 12 16.55 5.08 -12.30
CA LEU A 12 16.50 6.34 -13.01
C LEU A 12 17.06 7.41 -12.06
N ASP A 13 18.31 7.78 -12.30
CA ASP A 13 18.98 8.90 -11.65
C ASP A 13 18.35 10.19 -12.20
N SER A 14 17.25 10.62 -11.59
CA SER A 14 16.58 11.87 -11.93
C SER A 14 17.49 13.06 -11.62
N PRO A 15 17.55 14.08 -12.50
CA PRO A 15 18.45 15.20 -12.33
C PRO A 15 18.04 16.01 -11.09
N ILE A 16 19.01 16.26 -10.21
CA ILE A 16 18.91 17.07 -8.99
C ILE A 16 18.35 18.46 -9.34
N GLY A 17 17.03 18.61 -9.25
CA GLY A 17 16.31 19.87 -9.33
C GLY A 17 15.99 20.34 -7.92
N SER A 18 16.50 21.52 -7.55
CA SER A 18 16.30 22.24 -6.27
C SER A 18 16.47 21.41 -4.99
N SER A 19 17.50 21.71 -4.18
CA SER A 19 17.50 21.25 -2.78
C SER A 19 16.38 21.97 -2.03
N GLU A 20 15.15 21.48 -2.13
CA GLU A 20 14.13 21.80 -1.15
C GLU A 20 14.67 21.33 0.20
N ALA A 21 14.68 22.26 1.16
CA ALA A 21 15.17 21.96 2.49
C ALA A 21 14.23 20.93 3.11
N LEU A 22 14.79 19.84 3.66
CA LEU A 22 14.02 18.84 4.40
C LEU A 22 13.08 19.49 5.43
N PRO A 23 11.94 18.84 5.76
CA PRO A 23 11.02 19.36 6.77
C PRO A 23 11.73 19.61 8.11
N ASP A 24 11.29 20.63 8.85
CA ASP A 24 11.68 20.78 10.26
C ASP A 24 10.92 19.73 11.10
N PHE A 25 11.56 18.59 11.31
CA PHE A 25 11.01 17.46 12.08
C PHE A 25 10.67 17.82 13.54
N THR A 26 11.14 18.96 14.04
CA THR A 26 10.86 19.42 15.40
C THR A 26 9.64 20.34 15.50
N ALA A 27 9.19 20.89 14.37
CA ALA A 27 8.06 21.81 14.31
C ALA A 27 6.77 21.16 14.81
N ALA A 28 5.95 21.93 15.53
CA ALA A 28 4.67 21.45 16.05
C ALA A 28 3.71 21.02 14.92
N SER A 29 3.70 21.76 13.80
CA SER A 29 2.91 21.41 12.62
C SER A 29 3.35 20.08 12.00
N TYR A 30 4.66 19.83 11.91
CA TYR A 30 5.19 18.56 11.42
C TYR A 30 4.74 17.41 12.32
N LYS A 31 4.91 17.55 13.64
CA LYS A 31 4.53 16.49 14.60
C LYS A 31 3.03 16.22 14.65
N ASP A 32 2.20 17.25 14.47
CA ASP A 32 0.76 17.11 14.36
C ASP A 32 0.37 16.30 13.11
N ALA A 33 0.85 16.69 11.92
CA ALA A 33 0.61 15.95 10.69
C ALA A 33 1.17 14.52 10.76
N TYR A 34 2.40 14.38 11.26
CA TYR A 34 3.06 13.09 11.44
C TYR A 34 2.27 12.16 12.38
N SER A 35 1.56 12.69 13.37
CA SER A 35 0.74 11.87 14.26
C SER A 35 -0.34 11.07 13.52
N ARG A 36 -0.94 11.67 12.48
CA ARG A 36 -1.98 11.06 11.66
C ARG A 36 -1.39 10.17 10.57
N ILE A 37 -0.35 10.64 9.87
CA ILE A 37 0.36 9.83 8.84
C ILE A 37 0.96 8.57 9.44
N ASN A 38 1.68 8.69 10.55
CA ASN A 38 2.28 7.56 11.22
C ASN A 38 1.23 6.60 11.79
N ALA A 39 0.07 7.11 12.23
CA ALA A 39 -1.03 6.27 12.65
C ALA A 39 -1.65 5.49 11.49
N ILE A 40 -1.85 6.13 10.33
CA ILE A 40 -2.34 5.46 9.11
C ILE A 40 -1.42 4.30 8.78
N VAL A 41 -0.12 4.52 8.72
CA VAL A 41 0.83 3.44 8.40
C VAL A 41 0.74 2.32 9.45
N ILE A 42 0.78 2.64 10.75
CA ILE A 42 0.67 1.62 11.81
C ILE A 42 -0.63 0.82 11.73
N GLU A 43 -1.77 1.46 11.48
CA GLU A 43 -3.06 0.77 11.34
C GLU A 43 -3.11 -0.07 10.07
N GLY A 44 -2.59 0.46 8.94
CA GLY A 44 -2.50 -0.28 7.68
C GLY A 44 -1.71 -1.58 7.84
N GLU A 45 -0.58 -1.54 8.54
CA GLU A 45 0.22 -2.73 8.85
C GLU A 45 -0.50 -3.72 9.78
N GLN A 46 -1.30 -3.21 10.73
CA GLN A 46 -2.12 -4.06 11.60
C GLN A 46 -3.22 -4.76 10.80
N GLU A 47 -3.93 -4.02 9.95
CA GLU A 47 -4.95 -4.57 9.08
C GLU A 47 -4.36 -5.54 8.06
N ALA A 48 -3.19 -5.25 7.48
CA ALA A 48 -2.51 -6.16 6.56
C ALA A 48 -2.18 -7.51 7.21
N HIS A 49 -1.63 -7.49 8.44
CA HIS A 49 -1.45 -8.71 9.22
C HIS A 49 -2.76 -9.48 9.38
N ASP A 50 -3.82 -8.80 9.84
CA ASP A 50 -5.10 -9.45 10.14
C ASP A 50 -5.77 -9.99 8.86
N ASN A 51 -5.66 -9.26 7.75
CA ASN A 51 -6.18 -9.62 6.44
C ASN A 51 -5.46 -10.86 5.87
N TYR A 52 -4.14 -10.93 5.96
CA TYR A 52 -3.40 -12.12 5.52
C TYR A 52 -3.74 -13.36 6.36
N ILE A 53 -3.90 -13.21 7.67
CA ILE A 53 -4.39 -14.30 8.53
C ILE A 53 -5.81 -14.72 8.12
N ALA A 54 -6.68 -13.76 7.83
CA ALA A 54 -8.06 -14.02 7.41
C ALA A 54 -8.13 -14.73 6.05
N ILE A 55 -7.36 -14.29 5.05
CA ILE A 55 -7.26 -14.95 3.73
C ILE A 55 -6.80 -16.40 3.89
N GLY A 56 -5.95 -16.71 4.88
CA GLY A 56 -5.56 -18.08 5.19
C GLY A 56 -6.73 -19.01 5.51
N THR A 57 -7.86 -18.46 5.99
CA THR A 57 -9.07 -19.25 6.24
C THR A 57 -9.81 -19.62 4.94
N LEU A 58 -9.66 -18.81 3.88
CA LEU A 58 -10.21 -19.06 2.55
C LEU A 58 -9.28 -19.94 1.69
N LEU A 59 -7.96 -19.84 1.93
CA LEU A 59 -6.91 -20.57 1.21
C LEU A 59 -6.12 -21.48 2.16
N PRO A 60 -6.70 -22.59 2.65
CA PRO A 60 -6.07 -23.45 3.65
C PRO A 60 -4.72 -24.01 3.21
N ASP A 61 -4.55 -24.30 1.91
CA ASP A 61 -3.29 -24.82 1.36
C ASP A 61 -2.16 -23.77 1.30
N HIS A 62 -2.50 -22.49 1.50
CA HIS A 62 -1.57 -21.36 1.48
C HIS A 62 -1.33 -20.75 2.88
N VAL A 63 -1.90 -21.32 3.94
CA VAL A 63 -1.88 -20.76 5.30
C VAL A 63 -0.48 -20.46 5.81
N ASP A 64 0.51 -21.32 5.54
CA ASP A 64 1.86 -21.11 6.05
C ASP A 64 2.56 -19.92 5.39
N GLU A 65 2.31 -19.73 4.09
CA GLU A 65 2.82 -18.59 3.34
C GLU A 65 2.11 -17.30 3.79
N LEU A 66 0.78 -17.31 3.91
CA LEU A 66 0.01 -16.16 4.38
C LEU A 66 0.38 -15.75 5.82
N LYS A 67 0.67 -16.72 6.69
CA LYS A 67 1.23 -16.45 8.03
C LYS A 67 2.64 -15.86 7.98
N ARG A 68 3.42 -16.12 6.93
CA ARG A 68 4.74 -15.53 6.72
C ARG A 68 4.60 -14.05 6.35
N LEU A 69 3.71 -13.73 5.41
CA LEU A 69 3.40 -12.34 5.03
C LEU A 69 2.87 -11.55 6.22
N ALA A 70 1.86 -12.08 6.94
CA ALA A 70 1.33 -11.42 8.15
C ALA A 70 2.42 -11.10 9.20
N LYS A 71 3.40 -12.01 9.39
CA LYS A 71 4.52 -11.77 10.31
C LYS A 71 5.49 -10.68 9.83
N MET A 72 5.58 -10.42 8.53
CA MET A 72 6.37 -9.32 7.96
C MET A 72 5.71 -7.98 8.32
N GLU A 73 4.39 -7.85 8.16
CA GLU A 73 3.63 -6.65 8.57
C GLU A 73 3.80 -6.34 10.06
N MET A 74 3.85 -7.37 10.91
CA MET A 74 4.14 -7.17 12.33
C MET A 74 5.55 -6.70 12.66
N LYS A 75 6.50 -6.84 11.73
CA LYS A 75 7.81 -6.18 11.84
C LYS A 75 7.72 -4.75 11.32
N HIS A 76 7.03 -4.51 10.22
CA HIS A 76 6.83 -3.18 9.64
C HIS A 76 6.13 -2.25 10.64
N LEU A 77 4.99 -2.68 11.21
CA LEU A 77 4.26 -1.99 12.28
C LEU A 77 5.19 -1.55 13.42
N LYS A 78 6.06 -2.46 13.89
CA LYS A 78 7.00 -2.16 14.97
C LYS A 78 8.06 -1.14 14.54
N GLY A 79 8.50 -1.22 13.28
CA GLY A 79 9.38 -0.23 12.65
C GLY A 79 8.75 1.16 12.66
N PHE A 80 7.55 1.31 12.10
CA PHE A 80 6.84 2.59 12.03
C PHE A 80 6.43 3.12 13.42
N THR A 81 6.08 2.24 14.35
CA THR A 81 5.89 2.61 15.76
C THR A 81 7.17 3.21 16.36
N ALA A 82 8.35 2.70 15.98
CA ALA A 82 9.63 3.27 16.42
C ALA A 82 9.90 4.64 15.76
N CYS A 83 9.47 4.87 14.52
CA CYS A 83 9.58 6.18 13.85
C CYS A 83 8.80 7.27 14.61
N GLY A 84 7.54 7.00 15.00
CA GLY A 84 6.77 7.92 15.85
C GLY A 84 7.46 8.21 17.20
N LYS A 85 8.01 7.17 17.85
CA LYS A 85 8.75 7.33 19.12
C LYS A 85 10.02 8.18 18.94
N ASN A 86 10.76 8.00 17.84
CA ASN A 86 11.98 8.76 17.54
C ASN A 86 11.70 10.26 17.48
N LEU A 87 10.56 10.66 16.91
CA LEU A 87 10.15 12.06 16.80
C LEU A 87 9.41 12.59 18.05
N GLY A 88 9.17 11.74 19.04
CA GLY A 88 8.36 12.07 20.22
C GLY A 88 6.91 12.35 19.87
N VAL A 89 6.37 11.65 18.88
CA VAL A 89 4.99 11.78 18.38
C VAL A 89 4.16 10.61 18.91
N THR A 90 2.95 10.92 19.40
CA THR A 90 1.94 9.89 19.70
C THR A 90 1.04 9.75 18.49
N ALA A 91 0.92 8.55 17.94
CA ALA A 91 0.10 8.26 16.77
C ALA A 91 -1.41 8.41 17.10
N ASP A 92 -2.16 9.10 16.24
CA ASP A 92 -3.62 9.21 16.34
C ASP A 92 -4.32 7.98 15.75
N MET A 93 -4.36 6.90 16.55
CA MET A 93 -4.94 5.62 16.10
C MET A 93 -6.45 5.67 15.85
N ASN A 94 -7.17 6.64 16.43
CA ASN A 94 -8.61 6.77 16.18
C ASN A 94 -8.84 7.30 14.76
N PHE A 95 -8.08 8.33 14.38
CA PHE A 95 -8.09 8.84 13.01
C PHE A 95 -7.76 7.74 11.99
N ALA A 96 -6.72 6.96 12.24
CA ALA A 96 -6.31 5.88 11.33
C ALA A 96 -7.39 4.78 11.17
N LYS A 97 -8.05 4.40 12.26
CA LYS A 97 -9.15 3.42 12.21
C LYS A 97 -10.34 3.90 11.40
N GLU A 98 -10.67 5.19 11.49
CA GLU A 98 -11.73 5.82 10.70
C GLU A 98 -11.32 5.94 9.23
N PHE A 99 -10.06 6.28 8.97
CA PHE A 99 -9.49 6.37 7.63
C PHE A 99 -9.62 5.07 6.83
N PHE A 100 -9.30 3.92 7.44
CA PHE A 100 -9.42 2.62 6.77
C PHE A 100 -10.82 2.01 6.82
N ALA A 101 -11.73 2.52 7.66
CA ALA A 101 -13.02 1.87 7.92
C ALA A 101 -13.79 1.46 6.64
N PRO A 102 -13.95 2.30 5.60
CA PRO A 102 -14.69 1.90 4.41
C PRO A 102 -14.05 0.72 3.66
N LEU A 103 -12.72 0.69 3.57
CA LEU A 103 -12.00 -0.37 2.88
C LEU A 103 -11.97 -1.66 3.70
N ARG A 104 -11.80 -1.53 5.03
CA ARG A 104 -11.91 -2.62 6.00
C ARG A 104 -13.29 -3.27 5.94
N ASP A 105 -14.36 -2.49 5.92
CA ASP A 105 -15.74 -2.99 5.85
C ASP A 105 -15.98 -3.80 4.56
N ASN A 106 -15.46 -3.32 3.42
CA ASN A 106 -15.53 -4.04 2.15
C ASN A 106 -14.72 -5.35 2.18
N PHE A 107 -13.53 -5.34 2.80
CA PHE A 107 -12.73 -6.55 2.99
C PHE A 107 -13.47 -7.58 3.85
N GLN A 108 -14.00 -7.17 5.01
CA GLN A 108 -14.71 -8.08 5.92
C GLN A 108 -15.96 -8.66 5.28
N LYS A 109 -16.71 -7.85 4.53
CA LYS A 109 -17.85 -8.35 3.75
C LYS A 109 -17.43 -9.38 2.70
N ALA A 110 -16.35 -9.11 1.96
CA ALA A 110 -15.83 -10.06 0.98
C ALA A 110 -15.36 -11.37 1.64
N LEU A 111 -14.73 -11.28 2.81
CA LEU A 111 -14.30 -12.43 3.61
C LEU A 111 -15.50 -13.29 4.05
N GLU A 112 -16.54 -12.66 4.60
CA GLU A 112 -17.78 -13.35 5.02
C GLU A 112 -18.49 -14.05 3.84
N GLU A 113 -18.43 -13.46 2.65
CA GLU A 113 -18.98 -14.03 1.41
C GLU A 113 -18.05 -15.05 0.73
N GLY A 114 -16.85 -15.30 1.26
CA GLY A 114 -15.86 -16.21 0.68
C GLY A 114 -15.21 -15.72 -0.61
N LYS A 115 -15.28 -14.42 -0.89
CA LYS A 115 -14.77 -13.75 -2.09
C LYS A 115 -13.26 -13.52 -2.00
N THR A 116 -12.51 -14.60 -2.18
CA THR A 116 -11.04 -14.59 -2.15
C THR A 116 -10.44 -13.59 -3.16
N PRO A 117 -10.88 -13.53 -4.44
CA PRO A 117 -10.34 -12.55 -5.39
C PRO A 117 -10.54 -11.10 -4.93
N THR A 118 -11.71 -10.76 -4.38
CA THR A 118 -11.99 -9.44 -3.82
C THR A 118 -11.07 -9.11 -2.63
N CYS A 119 -10.88 -10.05 -1.70
CA CYS A 119 -9.98 -9.87 -0.56
C CYS A 119 -8.54 -9.63 -1.01
N LEU A 120 -8.06 -10.40 -2.00
CA LEU A 120 -6.72 -10.25 -2.57
C LEU A 120 -6.57 -8.94 -3.36
N LEU A 121 -7.59 -8.49 -4.09
CA LEU A 121 -7.54 -7.19 -4.77
C LEU A 121 -7.43 -6.04 -3.76
N ILE A 122 -8.19 -6.08 -2.67
CA ILE A 122 -8.14 -5.04 -1.63
C ILE A 122 -6.77 -5.05 -0.94
N GLN A 123 -6.37 -6.17 -0.35
CA GLN A 123 -5.11 -6.25 0.40
C GLN A 123 -3.91 -6.21 -0.54
N ALA A 124 -3.75 -7.27 -1.33
CA ALA A 124 -2.50 -7.58 -2.00
C ALA A 124 -2.25 -6.76 -3.28
N LEU A 125 -3.21 -5.96 -3.75
CA LEU A 125 -3.01 -5.04 -4.88
C LEU A 125 -3.23 -3.57 -4.48
N LEU A 126 -4.42 -3.21 -4.00
CA LEU A 126 -4.75 -1.81 -3.73
C LEU A 126 -3.98 -1.24 -2.51
N ILE A 127 -4.01 -1.95 -1.37
CA ILE A 127 -3.31 -1.50 -0.16
C ILE A 127 -1.79 -1.57 -0.36
N GLU A 128 -1.25 -2.65 -0.94
CA GLU A 128 0.20 -2.74 -1.21
C GLU A 128 0.69 -1.65 -2.17
N ALA A 129 -0.02 -1.39 -3.28
CA ALA A 129 0.35 -0.31 -4.20
C ALA A 129 0.26 1.07 -3.53
N PHE A 130 -0.72 1.27 -2.64
CA PHE A 130 -0.84 2.51 -1.87
C PHE A 130 0.31 2.67 -0.86
N ALA A 131 0.72 1.60 -0.19
CA ALA A 131 1.84 1.59 0.73
C ALA A 131 3.17 1.86 0.01
N ILE A 132 3.44 1.15 -1.09
CA ILE A 132 4.65 1.33 -1.92
C ILE A 132 4.77 2.79 -2.39
N SER A 133 3.68 3.37 -2.91
CA SER A 133 3.63 4.78 -3.30
C SER A 133 3.97 5.70 -2.13
N ALA A 134 3.27 5.55 -1.00
CA ALA A 134 3.51 6.38 0.18
C ALA A 134 4.96 6.28 0.68
N TYR A 135 5.55 5.09 0.64
CA TYR A 135 6.92 4.85 1.10
C TYR A 135 7.95 5.47 0.15
N HIS A 136 7.79 5.32 -1.17
CA HIS A 136 8.66 5.96 -2.15
C HIS A 136 8.63 7.48 -2.05
N THR A 137 7.44 8.08 -1.95
CA THR A 137 7.31 9.53 -1.80
C THR A 137 7.85 10.03 -0.44
N TYR A 138 7.77 9.22 0.62
CA TYR A 138 8.23 9.61 1.95
C TYR A 138 9.75 9.51 2.14
N ILE A 139 10.41 8.49 1.58
CA ILE A 139 11.87 8.26 1.71
C ILE A 139 12.73 9.53 1.50
N PRO A 140 12.58 10.31 0.39
CA PRO A 140 13.44 11.45 0.12
C PRO A 140 13.29 12.59 1.14
N VAL A 141 12.11 12.71 1.77
CA VAL A 141 11.75 13.80 2.70
C VAL A 141 11.72 13.36 4.17
N SER A 142 11.93 12.07 4.44
CA SER A 142 11.95 11.48 5.78
C SER A 142 13.20 11.85 6.58
N ASP A 143 13.07 11.80 7.93
CA ASP A 143 14.22 11.92 8.82
C ASP A 143 15.15 10.69 8.70
N PRO A 144 16.45 10.79 9.04
CA PRO A 144 17.40 9.71 8.81
C PRO A 144 17.06 8.38 9.50
N PHE A 145 16.35 8.41 10.64
CA PHE A 145 15.93 7.19 11.32
C PHE A 145 14.79 6.52 10.57
N ALA A 146 13.75 7.28 10.24
CA ALA A 146 12.59 6.76 9.52
C ALA A 146 12.97 6.28 8.11
N ARG A 147 13.85 7.02 7.41
CA ARG A 147 14.35 6.64 6.07
C ARG A 147 14.85 5.19 6.03
N LYS A 148 15.74 4.83 6.96
CA LYS A 148 16.36 3.51 7.01
C LYS A 148 15.34 2.40 7.28
N ILE A 149 14.31 2.69 8.07
CA ILE A 149 13.21 1.75 8.32
C ILE A 149 12.39 1.57 7.05
N THR A 150 11.93 2.67 6.44
CA THR A 150 11.09 2.65 5.25
C THR A 150 11.79 1.99 4.05
N GLU A 151 13.08 2.26 3.82
CA GLU A 151 13.88 1.60 2.78
C GLU A 151 13.98 0.07 2.97
N GLY A 152 13.94 -0.40 4.22
CA GLY A 152 13.90 -1.82 4.54
C GLY A 152 12.54 -2.44 4.22
N VAL A 153 11.46 -1.73 4.57
CA VAL A 153 10.07 -2.15 4.37
C VAL A 153 9.72 -2.25 2.89
N VAL A 154 10.07 -1.26 2.06
CA VAL A 154 9.76 -1.25 0.61
C VAL A 154 10.21 -2.54 -0.10
N LYS A 155 11.35 -3.11 0.29
CA LYS A 155 11.84 -4.37 -0.30
C LYS A 155 10.96 -5.57 0.04
N ASP A 156 10.40 -5.56 1.24
CA ASP A 156 9.51 -6.59 1.73
C ASP A 156 8.12 -6.46 1.07
N GLU A 157 7.62 -5.23 0.81
CA GLU A 157 6.31 -5.01 0.18
C GLU A 157 6.17 -5.58 -1.23
N TYR A 158 7.23 -5.55 -2.03
CA TYR A 158 7.21 -6.23 -3.33
C TYR A 158 6.93 -7.74 -3.18
N THR A 159 7.29 -8.37 -2.06
CA THR A 159 6.96 -9.78 -1.79
C THR A 159 5.45 -9.97 -1.57
N HIS A 160 4.79 -9.03 -0.91
CA HIS A 160 3.34 -9.03 -0.66
C HIS A 160 2.55 -8.90 -1.96
N LEU A 161 2.91 -7.89 -2.75
CA LEU A 161 2.34 -7.63 -4.08
C LEU A 161 2.47 -8.86 -4.99
N ASN A 162 3.68 -9.43 -5.08
CA ASN A 162 3.97 -10.59 -5.91
C ASN A 162 3.12 -11.83 -5.56
N TYR A 163 2.81 -12.04 -4.27
CA TYR A 163 1.96 -13.17 -3.85
C TYR A 163 0.53 -13.02 -4.39
N GLY A 164 -0.06 -11.83 -4.22
CA GLY A 164 -1.41 -11.51 -4.69
C GLY A 164 -1.50 -11.64 -6.21
N GLU A 165 -0.55 -11.04 -6.92
CA GLU A 165 -0.42 -11.13 -8.37
C GLU A 165 -0.35 -12.58 -8.85
N ALA A 166 0.54 -13.39 -8.26
CA ALA A 166 0.72 -14.79 -8.67
C ALA A 166 -0.56 -15.61 -8.49
N TRP A 167 -1.26 -15.45 -7.37
CA TRP A 167 -2.51 -16.17 -7.12
C TRP A 167 -3.61 -15.71 -8.10
N LEU A 168 -3.78 -14.40 -8.27
CA LEU A 168 -4.80 -13.83 -9.16
C LEU A 168 -4.53 -14.19 -10.61
N LYS A 169 -3.27 -14.16 -11.06
CA LYS A 169 -2.84 -14.58 -12.40
C LYS A 169 -3.21 -16.04 -12.66
N ALA A 170 -2.92 -16.93 -11.72
CA ALA A 170 -3.21 -18.35 -11.85
C ALA A 170 -4.72 -18.65 -11.92
N ASN A 171 -5.55 -17.74 -11.41
CA ASN A 171 -7.02 -17.91 -11.31
C ASN A 171 -7.80 -16.91 -12.17
N LEU A 172 -7.15 -16.10 -13.00
CA LEU A 172 -7.78 -14.95 -13.64
C LEU A 172 -9.01 -15.34 -14.46
N GLU A 173 -8.94 -16.46 -15.19
CA GLU A 173 -10.07 -16.94 -16.01
C GLU A 173 -11.34 -17.22 -15.19
N SER A 174 -11.21 -17.58 -13.91
CA SER A 174 -12.37 -17.85 -13.03
C SER A 174 -12.79 -16.63 -12.21
N CYS A 175 -11.91 -15.65 -12.00
CA CYS A 175 -12.19 -14.49 -11.14
C CYS A 175 -12.21 -13.12 -11.83
N ARG A 176 -11.99 -13.04 -13.16
CA ARG A 176 -11.89 -11.78 -13.91
C ARG A 176 -13.05 -10.81 -13.64
N GLU A 177 -14.30 -11.28 -13.75
CA GLU A 177 -15.47 -10.42 -13.55
C GLU A 177 -15.60 -9.94 -12.10
N GLU A 178 -15.23 -10.78 -11.13
CA GLU A 178 -15.20 -10.38 -9.72
C GLU A 178 -14.17 -9.28 -9.49
N LEU A 179 -12.97 -9.38 -10.07
CA LEU A 179 -11.94 -8.35 -9.95
C LEU A 179 -12.36 -7.03 -10.59
N LEU A 180 -13.08 -7.06 -11.70
CA LEU A 180 -13.63 -5.85 -12.32
C LEU A 180 -14.67 -5.17 -11.42
N GLU A 181 -15.51 -5.95 -10.72
CA GLU A 181 -16.47 -5.42 -9.75
C GLU A 181 -15.76 -4.88 -8.52
N ALA A 182 -14.87 -5.67 -7.91
CA ALA A 182 -14.10 -5.29 -6.74
C ALA A 182 -13.29 -4.01 -6.98
N ASN A 183 -12.66 -3.87 -8.15
CA ASN A 183 -11.99 -2.62 -8.53
C ASN A 183 -12.97 -1.43 -8.57
N ARG A 184 -14.15 -1.61 -9.15
CA ARG A 184 -15.15 -0.54 -9.26
C ARG A 184 -15.62 -0.07 -7.88
N GLU A 185 -15.78 -0.99 -6.94
CA GLU A 185 -16.22 -0.68 -5.57
C GLU A 185 -15.10 -0.05 -4.73
N ASN A 186 -13.85 -0.51 -4.89
CA ASN A 186 -12.77 -0.19 -3.94
C ASN A 186 -11.76 0.87 -4.43
N LEU A 187 -11.49 0.98 -5.73
CA LEU A 187 -10.55 1.99 -6.24
C LEU A 187 -10.98 3.45 -5.92
N PRO A 188 -12.28 3.82 -5.96
CA PRO A 188 -12.70 5.16 -5.52
C PRO A 188 -12.39 5.45 -4.05
N LEU A 189 -12.30 4.43 -3.20
CA LEU A 189 -11.93 4.60 -1.79
C LEU A 189 -10.46 4.98 -1.65
N ILE A 190 -9.55 4.37 -2.42
CA ILE A 190 -8.13 4.75 -2.43
C ILE A 190 -7.96 6.22 -2.84
N ARG A 191 -8.70 6.67 -3.87
CA ARG A 191 -8.68 8.09 -4.25
C ARG A 191 -9.13 9.00 -3.12
N ARG A 192 -10.22 8.65 -2.42
CA ARG A 192 -10.69 9.43 -1.25
C ARG A 192 -9.68 9.42 -0.11
N MET A 193 -9.00 8.31 0.12
CA MET A 193 -7.91 8.19 1.11
C MET A 193 -6.75 9.15 0.75
N LEU A 194 -6.32 9.17 -0.52
CA LEU A 194 -5.32 10.11 -1.04
C LEU A 194 -5.77 11.57 -0.90
N ASP A 195 -7.04 11.88 -1.17
CA ASP A 195 -7.60 13.22 -0.98
C ASP A 195 -7.63 13.65 0.50
N GLN A 196 -7.99 12.74 1.40
CA GLN A 196 -8.06 12.99 2.85
C GLN A 196 -6.69 13.25 3.47
N VAL A 197 -5.66 12.54 3.00
CA VAL A 197 -4.31 12.61 3.57
C VAL A 197 -3.44 13.73 2.97
N ALA A 198 -3.84 14.30 1.84
CA ALA A 198 -3.06 15.28 1.07
C ALA A 198 -2.57 16.48 1.91
N GLY A 199 -3.38 16.98 2.84
CA GLY A 199 -2.99 18.11 3.69
C GLY A 199 -1.83 17.79 4.63
N ASP A 200 -1.88 16.62 5.28
CA ASP A 200 -0.81 16.17 6.17
C ASP A 200 0.43 15.72 5.40
N ALA A 201 0.23 15.04 4.26
CA ALA A 201 1.29 14.66 3.34
C ALA A 201 2.08 15.89 2.86
N ALA A 202 1.41 16.98 2.50
CA ALA A 202 2.07 18.23 2.11
C ALA A 202 2.92 18.85 3.24
N VAL A 203 2.48 18.74 4.50
CA VAL A 203 3.30 19.18 5.66
C VAL A 203 4.57 18.33 5.81
N LEU A 204 4.50 17.06 5.44
CA LEU A 204 5.65 16.15 5.36
C LEU A 204 6.48 16.33 4.08
N GLN A 205 6.13 17.28 3.21
CA GLN A 205 6.71 17.48 1.87
C GLN A 205 6.52 16.29 0.92
N MET A 206 5.44 15.53 1.07
CA MET A 206 5.03 14.49 0.13
C MET A 206 4.02 15.09 -0.85
N ASP A 207 4.37 15.17 -2.14
CA ASP A 207 3.46 15.68 -3.16
C ASP A 207 2.32 14.68 -3.40
N LYS A 208 1.09 15.21 -3.50
CA LYS A 208 -0.09 14.42 -3.80
C LYS A 208 -0.04 13.88 -5.24
N GLU A 209 0.49 14.65 -6.18
CA GLU A 209 0.61 14.22 -7.57
C GLU A 209 1.56 13.03 -7.67
N ASP A 210 2.71 13.08 -6.99
CA ASP A 210 3.65 11.95 -6.89
C ASP A 210 3.00 10.72 -6.25
N LEU A 211 2.25 10.89 -5.15
CA LEU A 211 1.53 9.79 -4.51
C LEU A 211 0.52 9.12 -5.45
N ILE A 212 -0.21 9.91 -6.25
CA ILE A 212 -1.17 9.39 -7.23
C ILE A 212 -0.44 8.70 -8.37
N GLU A 213 0.62 9.29 -8.89
CA GLU A 213 1.41 8.75 -10.01
C GLU A 213 2.02 7.39 -9.62
N ASP A 214 2.77 7.33 -8.52
CA ASP A 214 3.41 6.10 -8.07
C ASP A 214 2.39 4.99 -7.75
N PHE A 215 1.24 5.35 -7.16
CA PHE A 215 0.17 4.39 -6.91
C PHE A 215 -0.40 3.82 -8.21
N LEU A 216 -0.69 4.69 -9.19
CA LEU A 216 -1.23 4.28 -10.48
C LEU A 216 -0.23 3.43 -11.26
N ILE A 217 1.06 3.74 -11.21
CA ILE A 217 2.11 2.94 -11.84
C ILE A 217 2.13 1.55 -11.22
N ALA A 218 2.31 1.45 -9.90
CA ALA A 218 2.38 0.17 -9.20
C ALA A 218 1.12 -0.68 -9.44
N TYR A 219 -0.07 -0.09 -9.31
CA TYR A 219 -1.32 -0.82 -9.50
C TYR A 219 -1.53 -1.27 -10.96
N GLN A 220 -1.18 -0.44 -11.95
CA GLN A 220 -1.31 -0.81 -13.37
C GLN A 220 -0.30 -1.88 -13.78
N GLU A 221 0.91 -1.84 -13.24
CA GLU A 221 1.91 -2.89 -13.41
C GLU A 221 1.40 -4.23 -12.85
N SER A 222 0.84 -4.23 -11.64
CA SER A 222 0.23 -5.43 -11.06
C SER A 222 -0.92 -5.98 -11.88
N LEU A 223 -1.84 -5.13 -12.36
CA LEU A 223 -2.91 -5.58 -13.24
C LEU A 223 -2.39 -6.16 -14.56
N THR A 224 -1.29 -5.62 -15.08
CA THR A 224 -0.60 -6.15 -16.26
C THR A 224 -0.02 -7.52 -15.97
N GLU A 225 0.66 -7.70 -14.83
CA GLU A 225 1.26 -8.97 -14.43
C GLU A 225 0.21 -10.06 -14.18
N VAL A 226 -0.93 -9.69 -13.59
CA VAL A 226 -2.10 -10.57 -13.42
C VAL A 226 -2.66 -11.03 -14.77
N GLY A 227 -2.61 -10.19 -15.80
CA GLY A 227 -3.01 -10.55 -17.17
C GLY A 227 -4.19 -9.74 -17.73
N PHE A 228 -4.46 -8.56 -17.19
CA PHE A 228 -5.40 -7.63 -17.81
C PHE A 228 -4.78 -6.93 -19.04
N THR A 229 -5.61 -6.69 -20.05
CA THR A 229 -5.19 -5.93 -21.23
C THR A 229 -5.11 -4.44 -20.92
N THR A 230 -4.31 -3.69 -21.68
CA THR A 230 -4.22 -2.22 -21.56
C THR A 230 -5.59 -1.53 -21.59
N ARG A 231 -6.53 -2.06 -22.41
CA ARG A 231 -7.88 -1.53 -22.52
C ARG A 231 -8.70 -1.76 -21.24
N GLU A 232 -8.57 -2.93 -20.62
CA GLU A 232 -9.22 -3.23 -19.34
C GLU A 232 -8.62 -2.37 -18.23
N ILE A 233 -7.29 -2.27 -18.16
CA ILE A 233 -6.58 -1.46 -17.16
C ILE A 233 -7.01 0.01 -17.25
N THR A 234 -7.07 0.57 -18.46
CA THR A 234 -7.56 1.96 -18.67
C THR A 234 -8.98 2.13 -18.15
N ARG A 235 -9.86 1.16 -18.37
CA ARG A 235 -11.24 1.19 -17.87
C ARG A 235 -11.29 1.04 -16.35
N MET A 236 -10.46 0.18 -15.78
CA MET A 236 -10.36 -0.04 -14.33
C MET A 236 -9.85 1.23 -13.62
N ALA A 237 -8.79 1.86 -14.13
CA ALA A 237 -8.25 3.11 -13.61
C ALA A 237 -9.28 4.25 -13.68
N ALA A 238 -10.08 4.31 -14.74
CA ALA A 238 -11.15 5.31 -14.87
C ALA A 238 -12.23 5.17 -13.78
N ALA A 239 -12.35 4.05 -13.07
CA ALA A 239 -13.25 3.92 -11.94
C ALA A 239 -12.89 4.89 -10.80
N ALA A 240 -11.60 5.27 -10.67
CA ALA A 240 -11.18 6.29 -9.71
C ALA A 240 -11.89 7.64 -9.94
N LEU A 241 -12.33 7.94 -11.17
CA LEU A 241 -13.04 9.19 -11.51
C LEU A 241 -14.49 9.24 -11.01
N VAL A 242 -15.05 8.10 -10.57
CA VAL A 242 -16.45 8.00 -10.10
C VAL A 242 -16.57 8.38 -8.61
N GLY A 243 -15.45 8.72 -7.96
CA GLY A 243 -15.36 9.12 -6.56
C GLY A 243 -15.55 10.61 -6.32
#